data_AF-A0A954Y3F5-F1
#
_entry.id   AF-A0A954Y3F5-F1
#
_cell.length_a   1.000
_cell.length_b   1.000
_cell.length_c   1.000
_cell.angle_alpha   90.00
_cell.angle_beta   90.00
_cell.angle_gamma   90.00
#
_symmetry.space_group_name_H-M   'P 1'
#
loop_
_entity.id
_entity.type
_entity.pdbx_description
1 polymer ?
#
loop_
_entity_poly.entity_id
_entity_poly.type
_entity_poly.pdbx_seq_one_letter_code
_entity_poly.pdbx_strand_id
1 'polypeptide(L)'
;MALGLRLLSVCPRLQVRDGNLVVSTPRRVQLLTLGCFRREVILDGAHREIRITRRLFWLGRKTRRLRFDWVEGVAYGYKDLTPFPALQMTHDSCELFTIALRLYGADDEVHLFHYFGGGTFTNN
;
A
#
# COMPACT_ATOMS: atom_id res chain seq x y z
N MET A 1 -16.55 24.31 7.57
CA MET A 1 -15.14 24.32 7.11
C MET A 1 -14.57 22.92 7.26
N ALA A 2 -14.61 22.13 6.19
CA ALA A 2 -14.20 20.72 6.20
C ALA A 2 -12.67 20.61 6.00
N LEU A 3 -11.93 20.64 7.12
CA LEU A 3 -10.46 20.58 7.14
C LEU A 3 -9.92 19.23 7.65
N GLY A 4 -10.76 18.21 7.79
CA GLY A 4 -10.37 16.91 8.33
C GLY A 4 -10.59 15.79 7.33
N LEU A 5 -9.55 14.97 7.10
CA LEU A 5 -9.50 13.66 6.42
C LEU A 5 -8.81 13.60 5.04
N ARG A 6 -8.83 14.66 4.21
CA ARG A 6 -7.97 14.67 2.99
C ARG A 6 -6.47 14.60 3.30
N LEU A 7 -6.06 15.09 4.47
CA LEU A 7 -4.68 15.01 4.97
C LEU A 7 -4.26 13.59 5.36
N LEU A 8 -5.23 12.71 5.65
CA LEU A 8 -5.00 11.32 6.06
C LEU A 8 -5.22 10.33 4.91
N SER A 9 -5.59 10.81 3.72
CA SER A 9 -5.54 9.96 2.53
C SER A 9 -4.08 9.66 2.19
N VAL A 10 -3.71 8.40 2.35
CA VAL A 10 -2.37 7.88 2.12
C VAL A 10 -2.41 7.02 0.87
N CYS A 11 -2.15 7.64 -0.29
CA CYS A 11 -2.00 6.94 -1.55
C CYS A 11 -0.55 6.48 -1.77
N PRO A 12 -0.30 5.19 -2.08
CA PRO A 12 1.02 4.77 -2.51
C PRO A 12 1.44 5.55 -3.76
N ARG A 13 2.69 5.98 -3.79
CA ARG A 13 3.24 6.69 -4.94
C ARG A 13 3.67 5.66 -5.99
N LEU A 14 2.99 5.66 -7.13
CA LEU A 14 3.35 4.88 -8.32
C LEU A 14 4.29 5.70 -9.20
N GLN A 15 5.41 5.11 -9.62
CA GLN A 15 6.33 5.69 -10.59
C GLN A 15 6.82 4.60 -11.54
N VAL A 16 6.94 4.91 -12.83
CA VAL A 16 7.69 4.06 -13.77
C VAL A 16 9.12 4.58 -13.82
N ARG A 17 10.11 3.72 -13.59
CA ARG A 17 11.55 4.05 -13.67
C ARG A 17 12.28 2.96 -14.44
N ASP A 18 12.98 3.32 -15.50
CA ASP A 18 13.83 2.40 -16.27
C ASP A 18 13.08 1.13 -16.72
N GLY A 19 11.82 1.27 -17.12
CA GLY A 19 10.94 0.14 -17.50
C GLY A 19 10.36 -0.66 -16.34
N ASN A 20 10.70 -0.32 -15.09
CA ASN A 20 10.22 -0.97 -13.88
C ASN A 20 9.10 -0.15 -13.22
N LEU A 21 8.10 -0.83 -12.68
CA LEU A 21 7.02 -0.19 -11.93
C LEU A 21 7.41 -0.14 -10.45
N VAL A 22 7.61 1.07 -9.94
CA VAL A 22 8.03 1.34 -8.56
C VAL A 22 6.86 1.92 -7.78
N VAL A 23 6.39 1.18 -6.78
CA VAL A 23 5.40 1.61 -5.81
C VAL A 23 6.11 1.96 -4.50
N SER A 24 5.90 3.15 -3.96
CA SER A 24 6.57 3.58 -2.73
C SER A 24 5.64 4.29 -1.75
N THR A 25 5.97 4.27 -0.46
CA THR A 25 5.26 5.04 0.57
C THR A 25 5.32 6.54 0.24
N PRO A 26 4.20 7.28 0.29
CA PRO A 26 4.19 8.71 -0.02
C PRO A 26 5.07 9.52 0.94
N ARG A 27 5.65 10.60 0.43
CA ARG A 27 6.58 11.47 1.17
C ARG A 27 5.95 12.07 2.43
N ARG A 28 4.64 12.35 2.42
CA ARG A 28 3.92 12.88 3.59
C ARG A 28 3.96 11.90 4.77
N VAL A 29 3.73 10.61 4.51
CA VAL A 29 3.85 9.57 5.55
C VAL A 29 5.29 9.39 5.98
N GLN A 30 6.25 9.50 5.07
CA GLN A 30 7.67 9.47 5.46
C GLN A 30 8.02 10.63 6.39
N LEU A 31 7.50 11.85 6.16
CA LEU A 31 7.70 12.99 7.05
C LEU A 31 7.02 12.80 8.41
N LEU A 32 5.75 12.37 8.42
CA LEU A 32 5.00 12.11 9.66
C LEU A 32 5.64 10.98 10.49
N THR A 33 6.24 10.00 9.83
CA THR A 33 6.95 8.89 10.49
C THR A 33 8.43 9.17 10.68
N LEU A 34 8.92 10.39 10.44
CA LEU A 34 10.35 10.78 10.52
C LEU A 34 11.28 9.82 9.76
N GLY A 35 10.82 9.25 8.65
CA GLY A 35 11.56 8.29 7.84
C GLY A 35 11.67 6.88 8.46
N CYS A 36 11.07 6.64 9.62
CA CYS A 36 11.06 5.34 10.29
C CYS A 36 10.34 4.25 9.48
N PHE A 37 9.31 4.62 8.73
CA PHE A 37 8.50 3.66 7.99
C PHE A 37 8.50 4.00 6.50
N ARG A 38 9.27 3.21 5.74
CA ARG A 38 9.28 3.28 4.28
C ARG A 38 9.09 1.90 3.70
N ARG A 39 8.21 1.79 2.72
CA ARG A 39 8.04 0.59 1.92
C ARG A 39 8.19 0.93 0.45
N GLU A 40 8.83 0.04 -0.28
CA GLU A 40 9.08 0.17 -1.71
C GLU A 40 8.90 -1.21 -2.34
N VAL A 41 8.12 -1.26 -3.41
CA VAL A 41 7.87 -2.45 -4.21
C VAL A 41 8.30 -2.10 -5.62
N ILE A 42 9.26 -2.84 -6.15
CA ILE A 42 9.77 -2.68 -7.50
C ILE A 42 9.36 -3.93 -8.27
N LEU A 43 8.62 -3.72 -9.36
CA LEU A 43 8.25 -4.74 -10.31
C LEU A 43 9.19 -4.62 -11.50
N ASP A 44 10.07 -5.60 -11.64
CA ASP A 44 10.95 -5.72 -12.79
C ASP A 44 10.28 -6.60 -13.84
N GLY A 45 9.76 -5.96 -14.89
CA GLY A 45 9.09 -6.65 -15.99
C GLY A 45 10.06 -7.44 -16.88
N ALA A 46 11.34 -7.04 -16.93
CA ALA A 46 12.34 -7.70 -17.75
C ALA A 46 12.80 -9.02 -17.13
N HIS A 47 13.07 -9.01 -15.82
CA HIS A 47 13.51 -10.19 -15.07
C HIS A 47 12.36 -10.99 -14.45
N ARG A 48 11.11 -10.52 -14.56
CA ARG A 48 9.92 -11.11 -13.93
C ARG A 48 10.10 -11.30 -12.42
N GLU A 49 10.61 -10.26 -11.76
CA GLU A 49 10.89 -10.25 -10.32
C GLU A 49 10.18 -9.11 -9.60
N ILE A 50 9.68 -9.40 -8.40
CA ILE A 50 9.10 -8.45 -7.46
C ILE A 50 10.08 -8.27 -6.31
N ARG A 51 10.62 -7.07 -6.17
CA ARG A 51 11.49 -6.70 -5.06
C ARG A 51 10.73 -5.84 -4.08
N ILE A 52 10.51 -6.36 -2.89
CA ILE A 52 9.85 -5.68 -1.78
C ILE A 52 10.90 -5.27 -0.77
N THR A 53 11.16 -3.98 -0.66
CA THR A 53 12.00 -3.41 0.39
C THR A 53 11.11 -2.75 1.44
N ARG A 54 11.30 -3.12 2.72
CA ARG A 54 10.73 -2.42 3.87
C ARG A 54 11.86 -1.91 4.75
N ARG A 55 11.76 -0.64 5.13
CA ARG A 55 12.54 -0.04 6.19
C ARG A 55 11.63 0.07 7.42
N LEU A 56 12.04 -0.58 8.50
CA LEU A 56 11.41 -0.53 9.81
C LEU A 56 12.39 0.16 10.75
N PHE A 57 12.03 1.34 11.23
CA PHE A 57 12.89 2.27 11.97
C PHE A 57 14.12 2.74 11.16
N TRP A 58 15.03 3.44 11.84
CA TRP A 58 16.20 4.04 11.21
C TRP A 58 17.23 3.00 10.77
N LEU A 59 17.31 1.85 11.43
CA LEU A 59 18.41 0.88 11.27
C LEU A 59 18.02 -0.44 10.59
N GLY A 60 16.74 -0.80 10.53
CA GLY A 60 16.30 -2.08 9.97
C GLY A 60 15.82 -1.98 8.52
N ARG A 61 16.56 -2.56 7.57
CA ARG A 61 16.08 -2.75 6.19
C ARG A 61 15.88 -4.24 5.92
N LYS A 62 14.63 -4.64 5.65
CA LYS A 62 14.29 -5.99 5.21
C LYS A 62 13.96 -5.95 3.71
N THR A 63 14.67 -6.76 2.93
CA THR A 63 14.43 -6.90 1.49
C THR A 63 13.97 -8.32 1.21
N ARG A 64 12.84 -8.47 0.51
CA ARG A 64 12.32 -9.73 0.02
C ARG A 64 12.28 -9.68 -1.50
N ARG A 65 12.74 -10.73 -2.16
CA ARG A 65 12.63 -10.89 -3.61
C ARG A 65 11.69 -12.06 -3.88
N LEU A 66 10.78 -11.89 -4.81
CA LEU A 66 9.82 -12.89 -5.23
C LEU A 66 9.86 -12.95 -6.75
N ARG A 67 9.83 -14.16 -7.31
CA ARG A 67 9.67 -14.32 -8.76
C ARG A 67 8.19 -14.29 -9.10
N PHE A 68 7.85 -13.80 -10.29
CA PHE A 68 6.45 -13.80 -10.76
C PHE A 68 5.89 -15.22 -10.85
N ASP A 69 6.74 -16.21 -11.16
CA ASP A 69 6.35 -17.62 -11.24
C ASP A 69 5.83 -18.17 -9.90
N TRP A 70 6.11 -17.48 -8.79
CA TRP A 70 5.63 -17.85 -7.46
C TRP A 70 4.34 -17.13 -7.07
N VAL A 71 3.86 -16.20 -7.89
CA VAL A 71 2.64 -15.43 -7.62
C VAL A 71 1.47 -16.16 -8.25
N GLU A 72 0.56 -16.64 -7.41
CA GLU A 72 -0.69 -17.27 -7.84
C GLU A 72 -1.70 -16.20 -8.26
N GLY A 73 -1.74 -15.08 -7.54
CA GLY A 73 -2.66 -13.99 -7.83
C GLY A 73 -2.45 -12.76 -6.96
N VAL A 74 -3.21 -11.71 -7.27
CA VAL A 74 -3.26 -10.48 -6.48
C VAL A 74 -4.51 -10.52 -5.60
N ALA A 75 -4.31 -10.48 -4.29
CA ALA A 75 -5.38 -10.38 -3.31
C ALA A 75 -5.70 -8.91 -3.05
N TYR A 76 -6.98 -8.58 -3.09
CA TYR A 76 -7.50 -7.24 -2.81
C TYR A 76 -8.44 -7.32 -1.61
N GLY A 77 -8.05 -6.68 -0.51
CA GLY A 77 -8.83 -6.56 0.71
C GLY A 77 -9.43 -5.17 0.85
N TYR A 78 -10.69 -5.11 1.25
CA TYR A 78 -11.37 -3.88 1.63
C TYR A 78 -11.76 -3.96 3.10
N LYS A 79 -11.46 -2.90 3.85
CA LYS A 79 -11.89 -2.76 5.24
C LYS A 79 -12.42 -1.36 5.46
N ASP A 80 -13.68 -1.28 5.87
CA ASP A 80 -14.26 -0.05 6.38
C ASP A 80 -13.76 0.17 7.82
N LEU A 81 -13.12 1.32 8.06
CA LEU A 81 -12.58 1.69 9.37
C LEU A 81 -13.44 2.73 10.07
N THR A 82 -14.69 2.93 9.65
CA THR A 82 -15.59 3.92 10.25
C THR A 82 -15.84 3.61 11.73
N PRO A 83 -15.38 4.47 12.67
CA PRO A 83 -15.62 4.27 14.08
C PRO A 83 -17.04 4.74 14.44
N PHE A 84 -17.80 3.89 15.14
CA PHE A 84 -19.16 4.16 15.67
C PHE A 84 -20.24 4.47 14.60
N PRO A 85 -20.78 3.44 13.91
CA PRO A 85 -21.79 3.62 12.86
C PRO A 85 -23.12 4.23 13.36
N ALA A 86 -23.40 4.19 14.66
CA ALA A 86 -24.65 4.66 15.24
C ALA A 86 -24.74 6.19 15.46
N LEU A 87 -23.64 6.95 15.27
CA LEU A 87 -23.55 8.35 15.70
C LEU A 87 -23.28 9.36 14.57
N GLN A 88 -23.27 8.95 13.30
CA GLN A 88 -22.84 9.83 12.21
C GLN A 88 -23.98 10.33 11.33
N MET A 89 -24.39 11.58 11.60
CA MET A 89 -24.83 12.48 10.55
C MET A 89 -23.61 12.97 9.74
N THR A 90 -23.61 12.66 8.44
CA THR A 90 -22.91 13.42 7.38
C THR A 90 -21.38 13.58 7.51
N HIS A 91 -20.62 12.55 7.91
CA HIS A 91 -19.14 12.64 7.91
C HIS A 91 -18.47 11.51 7.13
N ASP A 92 -17.41 11.90 6.40
CA ASP A 92 -16.62 11.11 5.44
C ASP A 92 -16.24 9.71 5.96
N SER A 93 -16.55 8.67 5.18
CA SER A 93 -16.11 7.29 5.41
C SER A 93 -14.59 7.17 5.29
N CYS A 94 -13.98 6.36 6.15
CA CYS A 94 -12.54 6.07 6.10
C CYS A 94 -12.34 4.64 5.58
N GLU A 95 -11.90 4.52 4.33
CA GLU A 95 -11.73 3.25 3.64
C GLU A 95 -10.27 2.83 3.67
N LEU A 96 -10.04 1.56 4.03
CA LEU A 96 -8.74 0.91 3.95
C LEU A 96 -8.76 -0.15 2.85
N PHE A 97 -7.97 0.10 1.83
CA PHE A 97 -7.71 -0.85 0.75
C PHE A 97 -6.36 -1.51 0.97
N THR A 98 -6.35 -2.82 0.90
CA THR A 98 -5.18 -3.67 1.15
C THR A 98 -4.88 -4.44 -0.12
N ILE A 99 -3.65 -4.32 -0.61
CA ILE A 99 -3.20 -5.07 -1.78
C ILE A 99 -2.10 -6.03 -1.32
N ALA A 100 -2.30 -7.31 -1.58
CA ALA A 100 -1.39 -8.39 -1.22
C ALA A 100 -1.15 -9.33 -2.42
N LEU A 101 -0.06 -10.09 -2.37
CA LEU A 101 0.22 -11.14 -3.34
C LEU A 101 0.00 -12.49 -2.68
N ARG A 102 -0.79 -13.33 -3.34
CA ARG A 102 -0.94 -14.72 -2.98
C ARG A 102 0.18 -15.51 -3.65
N LEU A 103 0.91 -16.30 -2.87
CA LEU A 103 2.01 -17.12 -3.37
C LEU A 103 1.56 -18.55 -3.62
N TYR A 104 2.10 -19.18 -4.66
CA TYR A 104 1.77 -20.55 -5.02
C TYR A 104 2.20 -21.53 -3.92
N GLY A 105 1.27 -22.34 -3.43
CA GLY A 105 1.54 -23.37 -2.41
C GLY A 105 1.76 -22.84 -0.99
N ALA A 106 1.53 -21.55 -0.74
CA ALA A 106 1.52 -20.98 0.60
C ALA A 106 0.13 -20.42 0.91
N ASP A 107 -0.42 -20.73 2.08
CA ASP A 107 -1.62 -20.06 2.61
C ASP A 107 -1.34 -18.60 3.02
N ASP A 108 -0.08 -18.19 3.00
CA ASP A 108 0.38 -16.93 3.53
C ASP A 108 0.44 -15.84 2.44
N GLU A 109 -0.25 -14.72 2.67
CA GLU A 109 -0.30 -13.60 1.74
C GLU A 109 0.87 -12.63 1.96
N VAL A 110 1.58 -12.26 0.89
CA VAL A 110 2.58 -11.20 0.95
C VAL A 110 1.91 -9.86 0.72
N HIS A 111 1.50 -9.24 1.81
CA HIS A 111 1.01 -7.86 1.82
C HIS A 111 1.95 -6.94 1.02
N LEU A 112 1.47 -6.12 0.08
CA LEU A 112 2.26 -5.15 -0.66
C LEU A 112 2.10 -3.74 -0.11
N PHE A 113 0.89 -3.18 -0.12
CA PHE A 113 0.63 -1.82 0.33
C PHE A 113 -0.82 -1.64 0.78
N HIS A 114 -0.98 -0.66 1.66
CA HIS A 114 -2.28 -0.17 2.09
C HIS A 114 -2.53 1.18 1.42
N TYR A 115 -3.76 1.42 1.03
CA TYR A 115 -4.30 2.71 0.63
C TYR A 115 -5.36 3.13 1.63
N PHE A 116 -5.22 4.35 2.15
CA PHE A 116 -6.21 4.99 3.02
C PHE A 116 -6.84 6.15 2.24
N GLY A 117 -8.16 6.21 2.19
CA GLY A 117 -8.87 7.29 1.50
C GLY A 117 -10.32 7.38 1.92
N GLY A 118 -10.90 8.57 1.78
CA GLY A 118 -12.35 8.76 1.79
C GLY A 118 -12.76 9.15 0.37
N GLY A 119 -13.67 8.39 -0.21
CA GLY A 119 -14.22 8.66 -1.54
C GLY A 119 -13.83 7.65 -2.62
N THR A 120 -14.81 7.45 -3.50
CA THR A 120 -14.94 6.44 -4.55
C THR A 120 -13.66 6.18 -5.34
N PHE A 121 -13.20 4.93 -5.35
CA PHE A 121 -12.21 4.43 -6.29
C PHE A 121 -12.80 4.46 -7.72
N THR A 122 -12.40 5.41 -8.55
CA THR A 122 -12.72 5.41 -9.98
C THR A 122 -11.62 4.69 -10.76
N ASN A 123 -11.97 3.54 -11.32
CA ASN A 123 -11.18 2.83 -12.32
C ASN A 123 -11.56 3.40 -13.69
N ASN A 124 -10.68 4.19 -14.31
CA ASN A 124 -10.82 4.61 -15.72
C ASN A 124 -9.83 3.85 -16.58
#